data_AF-A0A067G8L8-F1
#
_entry.id   AF-A0A067G8L8-F1
#
_cell.length_a   1.000
_cell.length_b   1.000
_cell.length_c   1.000
_cell.angle_alpha   90.00
_cell.angle_beta   90.00
_cell.angle_gamma   90.00
#
_symmetry.space_group_name_H-M   'P 1'
#
loop_
_entity.id
_entity.type
_entity.pdbx_description
1 polymer ?
#
loop_
_entity_poly.entity_id
_entity_poly.type
_entity_poly.pdbx_seq_one_letter_code
_entity_poly.pdbx_strand_id
1 'polypeptide(L)'
;MMLTSKPVKGEEAHSLGLVDAVVAPNQLVSTARQWALDILEHRRPWVATLYKTDKIEPLGEAREIFKFARAQARKQAPNLTHPIVCIDVVEAGVVSGPRAGLQKEAEDFQKLLRSETCKSLVHIFFAQRGTSKVPGVTDLGLAPRRVKKVAILGGGLMGSGIATALILSNYPVILKEVNEKFLEAGIGRVRANLQSRVKKGKMTQEKFEKTISLLTGVLDYESFKDVDMVIEAIIENVSLKQQIFADLEKYCPPHCILASNTSTIDLNLIGERTYSKDRIVGAHFFSPAHVMPLLEIVRTNQTSPQVIVDLLDIGKKIKKTPIVVGNCTGFAVNRMFFPYTQAAFLLVERGTDLYLIDRAITKFGMPMGPFRLADLVGFGVAIATGMQFIENFPERTYKSMIIPIMQEDKRAGETTRKGFYLYDERRKASPDPEVKKFIEKARSMSGVAIDPKSRQLTLTLRLLWAWVFHLTGEESCSGLTLLDRSTFTHDWRNGQACTGNFLSHVLSWLKELARELL
;
A
#
# COMPACT_ATOMS: atom_id res chain seq x y z
N MET A 1 -10.21 16.23 -14.37
CA MET A 1 -10.09 14.82 -14.83
C MET A 1 -8.66 14.43 -15.15
N MET A 2 -7.97 15.16 -16.03
CA MET A 2 -6.59 14.86 -16.47
C MET A 2 -5.59 14.73 -15.32
N LEU A 3 -5.70 15.55 -14.27
CA LEU A 3 -4.78 15.52 -13.12
C LEU A 3 -4.94 14.27 -12.23
N THR A 4 -6.12 13.65 -12.21
CA THR A 4 -6.42 12.54 -11.28
C THR A 4 -6.61 11.21 -11.99
N SER A 5 -6.65 11.22 -13.33
CA SER A 5 -6.90 10.04 -14.19
C SER A 5 -8.09 9.20 -13.76
N LYS A 6 -9.10 9.82 -13.13
CA LYS A 6 -10.29 9.12 -12.66
C LYS A 6 -11.19 8.78 -13.84
N PRO A 7 -11.61 7.52 -13.99
CA PRO A 7 -12.59 7.17 -15.00
C PRO A 7 -13.93 7.82 -14.69
N VAL A 8 -14.60 8.32 -15.73
CA VAL A 8 -15.92 8.94 -15.65
C VAL A 8 -16.92 8.00 -16.30
N LYS A 9 -18.07 7.77 -15.65
CA LYS A 9 -19.14 6.89 -16.18
C LYS A 9 -20.00 7.62 -17.21
N GLY A 10 -20.74 6.88 -18.05
CA GLY A 10 -21.54 7.45 -19.14
C GLY A 10 -22.47 8.59 -18.72
N GLU A 11 -23.26 8.42 -17.65
CA GLU A 11 -24.18 9.45 -17.16
C GLU A 11 -23.46 10.73 -16.71
N GLU A 12 -22.36 10.58 -15.96
CA GLU A 12 -21.52 11.71 -15.52
C GLU A 12 -20.79 12.36 -16.70
N ALA A 13 -20.34 11.55 -17.67
CA ALA A 13 -19.69 12.05 -18.88
C ALA A 13 -20.67 12.89 -19.71
N HIS A 14 -21.92 12.49 -19.79
CA HIS A 14 -22.98 13.23 -20.47
C HIS A 14 -23.31 14.54 -19.75
N SER A 15 -23.46 14.54 -18.43
CA SER A 15 -23.70 15.77 -17.67
C SER A 15 -22.55 16.77 -17.76
N LEU A 16 -21.31 16.27 -17.85
CA LEU A 16 -20.11 17.08 -18.10
C LEU A 16 -19.97 17.52 -19.57
N GLY A 17 -20.76 16.98 -20.50
CA GLY A 17 -20.70 17.26 -21.93
C GLY A 17 -19.48 16.65 -22.65
N LEU A 18 -18.93 15.57 -22.12
CA LEU A 18 -17.85 14.79 -22.76
C LEU A 18 -18.37 13.83 -23.82
N VAL A 19 -19.64 13.44 -23.71
CA VAL A 19 -20.37 12.63 -24.69
C VAL A 19 -21.71 13.29 -24.97
N ASP A 20 -22.17 13.20 -26.22
CA ASP A 20 -23.40 13.88 -26.63
C ASP A 20 -24.67 13.08 -26.30
N ALA A 21 -24.57 11.77 -26.03
CA ALA A 21 -25.69 10.94 -25.56
C ALA A 21 -25.23 9.64 -24.87
N VAL A 22 -26.15 9.03 -24.13
CA VAL A 22 -26.01 7.71 -23.51
C VAL A 22 -27.17 6.83 -23.97
N VAL A 23 -26.86 5.64 -24.50
CA VAL A 23 -27.85 4.68 -25.00
C VAL A 23 -27.55 3.26 -24.50
N ALA A 24 -28.53 2.37 -24.62
CA ALA A 24 -28.35 0.96 -24.30
C ALA A 24 -27.33 0.31 -25.24
N PRO A 25 -26.56 -0.72 -24.79
CA PRO A 25 -25.50 -1.33 -25.59
C PRO A 25 -25.96 -1.85 -26.96
N ASN A 26 -27.18 -2.38 -27.05
CA ASN A 26 -27.77 -2.90 -28.29
C ASN A 26 -28.18 -1.80 -29.29
N GLN A 27 -28.27 -0.54 -28.85
CA GLN A 27 -28.63 0.61 -29.69
C GLN A 27 -27.42 1.47 -30.09
N LEU A 28 -26.25 1.23 -29.48
CA LEU A 28 -25.08 2.08 -29.63
C LEU A 28 -24.71 2.33 -31.10
N VAL A 29 -24.60 1.26 -31.88
CA VAL A 29 -24.18 1.34 -33.29
C VAL A 29 -25.27 1.98 -34.14
N SER A 30 -26.54 1.62 -33.94
CA SER A 30 -27.66 2.19 -34.71
C SER A 30 -27.81 3.69 -34.45
N THR A 31 -27.74 4.12 -33.19
CA THR A 31 -27.83 5.54 -32.83
C THR A 31 -26.63 6.32 -33.36
N ALA A 32 -25.41 5.78 -33.24
CA ALA A 32 -24.22 6.44 -33.79
C ALA A 32 -24.30 6.62 -35.32
N ARG A 33 -24.80 5.62 -36.05
CA ARG A 33 -25.03 5.71 -37.50
C ARG A 33 -26.07 6.75 -37.85
N GLN A 34 -27.20 6.77 -37.15
CA GLN A 34 -28.23 7.77 -37.38
C GLN A 34 -27.70 9.18 -37.11
N TRP A 35 -26.90 9.37 -36.07
CA TRP A 35 -26.28 10.66 -35.76
C TRP A 35 -25.33 11.14 -36.87
N ALA A 36 -24.54 10.23 -37.43
CA ALA A 36 -23.67 10.55 -38.55
C ALA A 36 -24.47 10.97 -39.80
N LEU A 37 -25.59 10.29 -40.08
CA LEU A 37 -26.51 10.68 -41.15
C LEU A 37 -27.16 12.03 -40.88
N ASP A 38 -27.62 12.28 -39.65
CA ASP A 38 -28.20 13.56 -39.25
C ASP A 38 -27.19 14.72 -39.41
N ILE A 39 -25.91 14.48 -39.15
CA ILE A 39 -24.83 15.46 -39.39
C ILE A 39 -24.66 15.71 -40.89
N LEU A 40 -24.61 14.65 -41.69
CA LEU A 40 -24.47 14.73 -43.15
C LEU A 40 -25.65 15.47 -43.80
N GLU A 41 -26.86 15.21 -43.32
CA GLU A 41 -28.10 15.83 -43.78
C GLU A 41 -28.35 17.21 -43.16
N HIS A 42 -27.39 17.75 -42.40
CA HIS A 42 -27.47 19.05 -41.71
C HIS A 42 -28.64 19.18 -40.72
N ARG A 43 -29.22 18.06 -40.28
CA ARG A 43 -30.20 18.02 -39.18
C ARG A 43 -29.55 18.26 -37.83
N ARG A 44 -28.23 18.01 -37.72
CA ARG A 44 -27.41 18.28 -36.56
C ARG A 44 -26.10 18.97 -36.96
N PRO A 45 -25.62 19.94 -36.17
CA PRO A 45 -24.34 20.58 -36.46
C PRO A 45 -23.17 19.63 -36.14
N TRP A 46 -22.14 19.64 -37.00
CA TRP A 46 -20.84 19.09 -36.64
C TRP A 46 -20.01 20.16 -35.95
N VAL A 47 -19.65 19.93 -34.68
CA VAL A 47 -18.85 20.87 -33.88
C VAL A 47 -17.52 20.23 -33.55
N ALA A 48 -16.44 20.75 -34.14
CA ALA A 48 -15.09 20.32 -33.82
C ALA A 48 -14.75 20.66 -32.36
N THR A 49 -14.50 19.65 -31.52
CA THR A 49 -14.22 19.80 -30.08
C THR A 49 -13.08 20.78 -29.79
N LEU A 50 -12.08 20.85 -30.68
CA LEU A 50 -10.91 21.73 -30.53
C LEU A 50 -11.29 23.22 -30.42
N TYR A 51 -12.42 23.62 -31.01
CA TYR A 51 -12.88 25.00 -31.07
C TYR A 51 -14.09 25.29 -30.17
N LYS A 52 -14.49 24.33 -29.33
CA LYS A 52 -15.55 24.54 -28.33
C LYS A 52 -15.06 25.48 -27.22
N THR A 53 -15.78 26.57 -26.99
CA THR A 53 -15.47 27.57 -25.95
C THR A 53 -16.64 27.84 -25.01
N ASP A 54 -17.76 27.12 -25.17
CA ASP A 54 -19.01 27.30 -24.44
C ASP A 54 -18.90 27.07 -22.92
N LYS A 55 -17.82 26.42 -22.48
CA LYS A 55 -17.52 26.11 -21.07
C LYS A 55 -16.19 26.72 -20.59
N ILE A 56 -15.66 27.71 -21.31
CA ILE A 56 -14.44 28.41 -20.92
C ILE A 56 -14.84 29.73 -20.25
N GLU A 57 -14.47 29.87 -18.98
CA GLU A 57 -14.71 31.11 -18.23
C GLU A 57 -13.90 32.29 -18.79
N PRO A 58 -14.31 33.54 -18.54
CA PRO A 58 -13.52 34.71 -18.90
C PRO A 58 -12.07 34.62 -18.40
N LEU A 59 -11.12 35.19 -19.16
CA LEU A 59 -9.69 35.01 -18.92
C LEU A 59 -9.23 35.35 -17.48
N GLY A 60 -9.86 36.35 -16.83
CA GLY A 60 -9.58 36.70 -15.44
C GLY A 60 -9.91 35.56 -14.47
N GLU A 61 -11.09 34.96 -14.62
CA GLU A 61 -11.55 33.83 -13.79
C GLU A 61 -10.77 32.55 -14.10
N ALA A 62 -10.53 32.27 -15.39
CA ALA A 62 -9.74 31.13 -15.83
C ALA A 62 -8.33 31.13 -15.20
N ARG A 63 -7.67 32.30 -15.11
CA ARG A 63 -6.36 32.43 -14.47
C ARG A 63 -6.38 32.09 -12.98
N GLU A 64 -7.41 32.52 -12.24
CA GLU A 64 -7.54 32.16 -10.83
C GLU A 64 -7.85 30.66 -10.65
N ILE A 65 -8.63 30.04 -11.55
CA ILE A 65 -8.83 28.58 -11.57
C ILE A 65 -7.50 27.85 -11.75
N PHE A 66 -6.65 28.26 -12.70
CA PHE A 66 -5.35 27.64 -12.91
C PHE A 66 -4.40 27.83 -11.72
N LYS A 67 -4.40 29.01 -11.11
CA LYS A 67 -3.62 29.29 -9.89
C LYS A 67 -4.04 28.39 -8.73
N PHE A 68 -5.35 28.21 -8.53
CA PHE A 68 -5.89 27.28 -7.54
C PHE A 68 -5.49 25.83 -7.86
N ALA A 69 -5.64 25.40 -9.12
CA ALA A 69 -5.27 24.06 -9.56
C ALA A 69 -3.78 23.77 -9.33
N ARG A 70 -2.88 24.74 -9.61
CA ARG A 70 -1.44 24.62 -9.33
C ARG A 70 -1.14 24.49 -7.84
N ALA A 71 -1.80 25.29 -7.00
CA ALA A 71 -1.64 25.20 -5.55
C ALA A 71 -2.08 23.83 -5.02
N GLN A 72 -3.21 23.30 -5.53
CA GLN A 72 -3.70 21.98 -5.19
C GLN A 72 -2.75 20.87 -5.66
N ALA A 73 -2.25 20.95 -6.89
CA ALA A 73 -1.32 19.97 -7.45
C ALA A 73 0.00 19.92 -6.66
N ARG A 74 0.59 21.08 -6.33
CA ARG A 74 1.80 21.17 -5.49
C ARG A 74 1.60 20.58 -4.09
N LYS A 75 0.42 20.76 -3.51
CA LYS A 75 0.08 20.18 -2.20
C LYS A 75 -0.07 18.66 -2.25
N GLN A 76 -0.64 18.12 -3.32
CA GLN A 76 -0.91 16.68 -3.44
C GLN A 76 0.33 15.88 -3.86
N ALA A 77 1.16 16.44 -4.74
CA ALA A 77 2.30 15.75 -5.31
C ALA A 77 3.49 16.71 -5.50
N PRO A 78 4.13 17.15 -4.40
CA PRO A 78 5.18 18.18 -4.44
C PRO A 78 6.39 17.78 -5.28
N ASN A 79 6.65 16.48 -5.42
CA ASN A 79 7.81 15.94 -6.14
C ASN A 79 7.48 15.57 -7.61
N LEU A 80 6.25 15.77 -8.08
CA LEU A 80 5.83 15.44 -9.45
C LEU A 80 5.64 16.70 -10.29
N THR A 81 6.25 16.72 -11.47
CA THR A 81 6.21 17.87 -12.38
C THR A 81 5.06 17.79 -13.40
N HIS A 82 4.71 16.59 -13.84
CA HIS A 82 3.69 16.38 -14.89
C HIS A 82 2.30 16.99 -14.60
N PRO A 83 1.79 17.07 -13.34
CA PRO A 83 0.50 17.72 -13.10
C PRO A 83 0.55 19.22 -13.38
N ILE A 84 1.69 19.87 -13.11
CA ILE A 84 1.88 21.31 -13.38
C ILE A 84 2.00 21.53 -14.88
N VAL A 85 2.79 20.72 -15.58
CA VAL A 85 2.93 20.79 -17.04
C VAL A 85 1.58 20.61 -17.73
N CYS A 86 0.74 19.68 -17.27
CA CYS A 86 -0.62 19.49 -17.77
C CYS A 86 -1.46 20.78 -17.62
N ILE A 87 -1.38 21.47 -16.48
CA ILE A 87 -2.07 22.76 -16.27
C ILE A 87 -1.52 23.82 -17.23
N ASP A 88 -0.19 23.90 -17.40
CA ASP A 88 0.45 24.90 -18.24
C ASP A 88 0.08 24.72 -19.73
N VAL A 89 -0.07 23.48 -20.20
CA VAL A 89 -0.54 23.15 -21.55
C VAL A 89 -1.99 23.60 -21.75
N VAL A 90 -2.87 23.31 -20.79
CA VAL A 90 -4.29 23.70 -20.87
C VAL A 90 -4.42 25.23 -20.81
N GLU A 91 -3.67 25.92 -19.94
CA GLU A 91 -3.70 27.38 -19.87
C GLU A 91 -3.23 28.01 -21.18
N ALA A 92 -2.18 27.48 -21.83
CA ALA A 92 -1.74 27.98 -23.13
C ALA A 92 -2.82 27.85 -24.22
N GLY A 93 -3.59 26.76 -24.20
CA GLY A 93 -4.73 26.57 -25.11
C GLY A 93 -5.86 27.59 -24.87
N VAL A 94 -6.13 27.92 -23.61
CA VAL A 94 -7.15 28.91 -23.23
C VAL A 94 -6.71 30.34 -23.54
N VAL A 95 -5.44 30.68 -23.27
CA VAL A 95 -4.93 32.05 -23.42
C VAL A 95 -4.55 32.38 -24.87
N SER A 96 -3.87 31.46 -25.56
CA SER A 96 -3.26 31.70 -26.87
C SER A 96 -3.97 30.97 -28.02
N GLY A 97 -5.09 30.31 -27.71
CA GLY A 97 -5.88 29.54 -28.67
C GLY A 97 -5.48 28.07 -28.78
N PRO A 98 -6.38 27.23 -29.32
CA PRO A 98 -6.28 25.78 -29.20
C PRO A 98 -5.06 25.17 -29.91
N ARG A 99 -4.64 25.74 -31.05
CA ARG A 99 -3.45 25.27 -31.77
C ARG A 99 -2.16 25.53 -31.00
N ALA A 100 -2.07 26.65 -30.28
CA ALA A 100 -0.93 26.94 -29.41
C ALA A 100 -0.87 25.94 -28.24
N GLY A 101 -2.04 25.58 -27.68
CA GLY A 101 -2.16 24.51 -26.68
C GLY A 101 -1.63 23.16 -27.19
N LEU A 102 -2.06 22.71 -28.37
CA LEU A 102 -1.58 21.46 -28.99
C LEU A 102 -0.08 21.47 -29.29
N GLN A 103 0.46 22.60 -29.77
CA GLN A 103 1.90 22.74 -30.01
C GLN A 103 2.68 22.61 -28.70
N LYS A 104 2.24 23.32 -27.65
CA LYS A 104 2.84 23.23 -26.31
C LYS A 104 2.71 21.82 -25.72
N GLU A 105 1.57 21.15 -25.93
CA GLU A 105 1.36 19.76 -25.52
C GLU A 105 2.42 18.85 -26.13
N ALA A 106 2.62 18.93 -27.45
CA ALA A 106 3.60 18.11 -28.15
C ALA A 106 5.03 18.35 -27.62
N GLU A 107 5.43 19.61 -27.45
CA GLU A 107 6.76 19.97 -26.95
C GLU A 107 7.00 19.51 -25.51
N ASP A 108 6.07 19.80 -24.61
CA ASP A 108 6.22 19.48 -23.20
C ASP A 108 6.03 17.97 -22.93
N PHE A 109 5.21 17.28 -23.73
CA PHE A 109 5.10 15.82 -23.69
C PHE A 109 6.45 15.15 -24.02
N GLN A 110 7.16 15.63 -25.06
CA GLN A 110 8.48 15.09 -25.40
C GLN A 110 9.51 15.25 -24.27
N LYS A 111 9.43 16.37 -23.53
CA LYS A 111 10.28 16.59 -22.35
C LYS A 111 9.92 15.61 -21.22
N LEU A 112 8.62 15.44 -20.93
CA LEU A 112 8.14 14.52 -19.89
C LEU A 112 8.47 13.06 -20.22
N LEU A 113 8.31 12.64 -21.48
CA LEU A 113 8.58 11.28 -21.92
C LEU A 113 10.03 10.84 -21.64
N ARG A 114 10.98 11.78 -21.71
CA ARG A 114 12.41 11.54 -21.46
C ARG A 114 12.78 11.61 -19.98
N SER A 115 11.87 12.08 -19.11
CA SER A 115 12.13 12.22 -17.68
C SER A 115 12.23 10.87 -16.97
N GLU A 116 13.09 10.80 -15.96
CA GLU A 116 13.22 9.61 -15.11
C GLU A 116 11.91 9.28 -14.39
N THR A 117 11.14 10.28 -13.98
CA THR A 117 9.82 10.09 -13.37
C THR A 117 8.85 9.38 -14.31
N CYS A 118 8.82 9.72 -15.61
CA CYS A 118 7.98 9.04 -16.58
C CYS A 118 8.38 7.56 -16.72
N LYS A 119 9.67 7.29 -16.94
CA LYS A 119 10.20 5.92 -17.03
C LYS A 119 9.83 5.08 -15.80
N SER A 120 9.93 5.68 -14.61
CA SER A 120 9.59 5.04 -13.34
C SER A 120 8.11 4.72 -13.20
N LEU A 121 7.23 5.66 -13.55
CA LEU A 121 5.79 5.45 -13.46
C LEU A 121 5.32 4.41 -14.49
N VAL A 122 5.89 4.41 -15.69
CA VAL A 122 5.65 3.38 -16.71
C VAL A 122 6.14 2.01 -16.22
N HIS A 123 7.32 1.97 -15.59
CA HIS A 123 7.83 0.75 -14.98
C HIS A 123 6.87 0.21 -13.91
N ILE A 124 6.43 1.05 -12.96
CA ILE A 124 5.47 0.66 -11.91
C ILE A 124 4.17 0.12 -12.54
N PHE A 125 3.68 0.76 -13.60
CA PHE A 125 2.49 0.30 -14.31
C PHE A 125 2.66 -1.13 -14.85
N PHE A 126 3.77 -1.42 -15.52
CA PHE A 126 4.03 -2.77 -16.02
C PHE A 126 4.34 -3.76 -14.91
N ALA A 127 5.07 -3.36 -13.86
CA ALA A 127 5.36 -4.19 -12.70
C ALA A 127 4.07 -4.63 -11.98
N GLN A 128 3.13 -3.71 -11.75
CA GLN A 128 1.82 -4.00 -11.16
C GLN A 128 1.01 -5.00 -11.99
N ARG A 129 1.11 -4.97 -13.33
CA ARG A 129 0.46 -5.95 -14.21
C ARG A 129 1.18 -7.29 -14.19
N GLY A 130 2.51 -7.25 -14.07
CA GLY A 130 3.39 -8.41 -14.00
C GLY A 130 3.17 -9.27 -12.76
N THR A 131 2.70 -8.70 -11.64
CA THR A 131 2.48 -9.45 -10.38
C THR A 131 1.48 -10.61 -10.51
N SER A 132 0.65 -10.58 -11.56
CA SER A 132 -0.31 -11.63 -11.85
C SER A 132 0.25 -12.82 -12.63
N LYS A 133 1.49 -12.73 -13.11
CA LYS A 133 2.22 -13.79 -13.80
C LYS A 133 3.25 -14.36 -12.85
N VAL A 134 2.98 -15.55 -12.33
CA VAL A 134 3.83 -16.24 -11.36
C VAL A 134 4.38 -17.50 -12.04
N PRO A 135 5.69 -17.58 -12.30
CA PRO A 135 6.34 -18.77 -12.87
C PRO A 135 6.16 -20.01 -11.98
N GLY A 136 5.97 -21.17 -12.60
CA GLY A 136 5.65 -22.43 -11.94
C GLY A 136 4.26 -22.50 -11.29
N VAL A 137 3.36 -21.56 -11.63
CA VAL A 137 2.00 -21.48 -11.08
C VAL A 137 1.01 -21.10 -12.18
N THR A 138 1.14 -19.90 -12.74
CA THR A 138 0.16 -19.36 -13.71
C THR A 138 0.36 -19.88 -15.13
N ASP A 139 1.56 -20.36 -15.42
CA ASP A 139 1.98 -21.07 -16.62
C ASP A 139 1.46 -22.51 -16.68
N LEU A 140 0.97 -23.07 -15.57
CA LEU A 140 0.39 -24.42 -15.52
C LEU A 140 -1.01 -24.53 -16.19
N GLY A 141 -1.58 -23.42 -16.66
CA GLY A 141 -2.90 -23.41 -17.31
C GLY A 141 -4.09 -23.62 -16.35
N LEU A 142 -3.88 -23.46 -15.04
CA LEU A 142 -4.92 -23.60 -14.03
C LEU A 142 -5.95 -22.46 -14.10
N ALA A 143 -7.23 -22.80 -14.01
CA ALA A 143 -8.31 -21.82 -13.91
C ALA A 143 -8.64 -21.52 -12.43
N PRO A 144 -8.88 -20.25 -12.04
CA PRO A 144 -9.32 -19.94 -10.68
C PRO A 144 -10.66 -20.59 -10.34
N ARG A 145 -10.72 -21.26 -9.19
CA ARG A 145 -11.97 -21.81 -8.62
C ARG A 145 -12.87 -20.68 -8.14
N ARG A 146 -14.19 -20.89 -8.24
CA ARG A 146 -15.18 -19.91 -7.80
C ARG A 146 -15.33 -19.94 -6.28
N VAL A 147 -14.79 -18.95 -5.60
CA VAL A 147 -15.06 -18.67 -4.18
C VAL A 147 -16.38 -17.92 -4.05
N LYS A 148 -17.34 -18.49 -3.31
CA LYS A 148 -18.67 -17.94 -3.06
C LYS A 148 -18.83 -17.45 -1.62
N LYS A 149 -18.21 -18.10 -0.65
CA LYS A 149 -18.33 -17.74 0.77
C LYS A 149 -16.96 -17.72 1.44
N VAL A 150 -16.70 -16.68 2.24
CA VAL A 150 -15.44 -16.50 2.98
C VAL A 150 -15.74 -16.43 4.47
N ALA A 151 -14.95 -17.10 5.31
CA ALA A 151 -14.99 -16.91 6.75
C ALA A 151 -13.75 -16.14 7.24
N ILE A 152 -13.92 -15.35 8.29
CA ILE A 152 -12.86 -14.61 8.95
C ILE A 152 -12.86 -14.99 10.42
N LEU A 153 -11.70 -15.38 10.93
CA LEU A 153 -11.50 -15.65 12.35
C LEU A 153 -10.91 -14.42 13.03
N GLY A 154 -11.68 -13.83 13.95
CA GLY A 154 -11.29 -12.62 14.67
C GLY A 154 -11.86 -11.33 14.04
N GLY A 155 -12.65 -10.59 14.81
CA GLY A 155 -13.27 -9.30 14.50
C GLY A 155 -12.46 -8.09 14.97
N GLY A 156 -11.17 -8.27 15.22
CA GLY A 156 -10.24 -7.20 15.56
C GLY A 156 -10.04 -6.18 14.42
N LEU A 157 -8.99 -5.35 14.55
CA LEU A 157 -8.70 -4.30 13.56
C LEU A 157 -8.50 -4.87 12.15
N MET A 158 -7.69 -5.93 12.03
CA MET A 158 -7.39 -6.56 10.74
C MET A 158 -8.60 -7.31 10.18
N GLY A 159 -9.17 -8.24 10.96
CA GLY A 159 -10.30 -9.03 10.51
C GLY A 159 -11.52 -8.22 10.10
N SER A 160 -11.90 -7.18 10.86
CA SER A 160 -12.98 -6.27 10.45
C SER A 160 -12.65 -5.49 9.17
N GLY A 161 -11.38 -5.10 8.96
CA GLY A 161 -10.93 -4.47 7.72
C GLY A 161 -10.98 -5.41 6.52
N ILE A 162 -10.59 -6.67 6.70
CA ILE A 162 -10.64 -7.72 5.67
C ILE A 162 -12.10 -8.04 5.32
N ALA A 163 -12.97 -8.20 6.32
CA ALA A 163 -14.42 -8.38 6.14
C ALA A 163 -14.99 -7.24 5.30
N THR A 164 -14.66 -6.00 5.67
CA THR A 164 -15.09 -4.80 4.94
C THR A 164 -14.64 -4.85 3.46
N ALA A 165 -13.41 -5.26 3.17
CA ALA A 165 -12.90 -5.33 1.80
C ALA A 165 -13.63 -6.38 0.94
N LEU A 166 -13.95 -7.53 1.55
CA LEU A 166 -14.65 -8.63 0.90
C LEU A 166 -16.13 -8.30 0.60
N ILE A 167 -16.88 -7.82 1.60
CA ILE A 167 -18.31 -7.49 1.42
C ILE A 167 -18.50 -6.32 0.44
N LEU A 168 -17.57 -5.34 0.40
CA LEU A 168 -17.56 -4.26 -0.60
C LEU A 168 -17.45 -4.77 -2.05
N SER A 169 -16.95 -6.00 -2.19
CA SER A 169 -16.76 -6.70 -3.46
C SER A 169 -17.80 -7.80 -3.65
N ASN A 170 -18.90 -7.78 -2.86
CA ASN A 170 -20.04 -8.69 -2.90
C ASN A 170 -19.74 -10.14 -2.52
N TYR A 171 -18.73 -10.39 -1.67
CA TYR A 171 -18.55 -11.70 -1.04
C TYR A 171 -19.37 -11.79 0.25
N PRO A 172 -20.26 -12.79 0.41
CA PRO A 172 -20.77 -13.21 1.71
C PRO A 172 -19.62 -13.56 2.67
N VAL A 173 -19.65 -12.99 3.87
CA VAL A 173 -18.62 -13.17 4.89
C VAL A 173 -19.22 -13.66 6.19
N ILE A 174 -18.67 -14.75 6.72
CA ILE A 174 -18.89 -15.19 8.11
C ILE A 174 -17.79 -14.61 8.98
N LEU A 175 -18.15 -13.87 10.03
CA LEU A 175 -17.23 -13.40 11.05
C LEU A 175 -17.37 -14.25 12.30
N LYS A 176 -16.34 -15.05 12.62
CA LYS A 176 -16.31 -15.87 13.83
C LYS A 176 -15.49 -15.19 14.92
N GLU A 177 -16.05 -15.13 16.12
CA GLU A 177 -15.38 -14.64 17.33
C GLU A 177 -15.49 -15.65 18.48
N VAL A 178 -14.75 -15.39 19.57
CA VAL A 178 -14.73 -16.27 20.75
C VAL A 178 -15.90 -16.03 21.70
N ASN A 179 -16.52 -14.84 21.66
CA ASN A 179 -17.69 -14.50 22.45
C ASN A 179 -18.50 -13.37 21.80
N GLU A 180 -19.73 -13.17 22.27
CA GLU A 180 -20.67 -12.18 21.76
C GLU A 180 -20.11 -10.75 21.82
N LYS A 181 -19.46 -10.38 22.93
CA LYS A 181 -18.89 -9.03 23.11
C LYS A 181 -17.86 -8.68 22.03
N PHE A 182 -16.95 -9.61 21.70
CA PHE A 182 -15.97 -9.38 20.63
C PHE A 182 -16.62 -9.43 19.25
N LEU A 183 -17.62 -10.30 19.07
CA LEU A 183 -18.39 -10.40 17.82
C LEU A 183 -19.10 -9.08 17.49
N GLU A 184 -19.86 -8.54 18.45
CA GLU A 184 -20.56 -7.26 18.33
C GLU A 184 -19.58 -6.12 18.06
N ALA A 185 -18.44 -6.09 18.76
CA ALA A 185 -17.40 -5.11 18.53
C ALA A 185 -16.82 -5.21 17.10
N GLY A 186 -16.62 -6.42 16.59
CA GLY A 186 -16.15 -6.67 15.23
C GLY A 186 -17.15 -6.20 14.17
N ILE A 187 -18.42 -6.59 14.30
CA ILE A 187 -19.51 -6.14 13.42
C ILE A 187 -19.64 -4.60 13.48
N GLY A 188 -19.55 -4.03 14.69
CA GLY A 188 -19.57 -2.58 14.90
C GLY A 188 -18.45 -1.84 14.14
N ARG A 189 -17.22 -2.40 14.13
CA ARG A 189 -16.10 -1.85 13.34
C ARG A 189 -16.36 -1.92 11.84
N VAL A 190 -16.87 -3.05 11.33
CA VAL A 190 -17.25 -3.18 9.91
C VAL A 190 -18.30 -2.13 9.54
N ARG A 191 -19.33 -1.98 10.38
CA ARG A 191 -20.38 -0.97 10.21
C ARG A 191 -19.80 0.45 10.16
N ALA A 192 -18.91 0.79 11.08
CA ALA A 192 -18.26 2.09 11.13
C ALA A 192 -17.41 2.37 9.87
N ASN A 193 -16.69 1.37 9.35
CA ASN A 193 -15.92 1.49 8.11
C ASN A 193 -16.83 1.82 6.91
N LEU A 194 -17.96 1.11 6.79
CA LEU A 194 -18.94 1.35 5.72
C LEU A 194 -19.64 2.72 5.88
N GLN A 195 -20.05 3.09 7.09
CA GLN A 195 -20.64 4.41 7.38
C GLN A 195 -19.67 5.55 7.05
N SER A 196 -18.37 5.39 7.28
CA SER A 196 -17.35 6.37 6.87
C SER A 196 -17.37 6.61 5.35
N ARG A 197 -17.66 5.59 4.55
CA ARG A 197 -17.80 5.73 3.08
C ARG A 197 -19.08 6.46 2.69
N VAL A 198 -20.19 6.21 3.39
CA VAL A 198 -21.45 6.95 3.20
C VAL A 198 -21.26 8.42 3.51
N LYS A 199 -20.68 8.75 4.68
CA LYS A 199 -20.36 10.13 5.08
C LYS A 199 -19.44 10.86 4.10
N LYS A 200 -18.56 10.12 3.41
CA LYS A 200 -17.65 10.65 2.37
C LYS A 200 -18.29 10.71 0.98
N GLY A 201 -19.58 10.43 0.83
CA GLY A 201 -20.28 10.41 -0.46
C GLY A 201 -19.83 9.30 -1.42
N LYS A 202 -19.11 8.28 -0.92
CA LYS A 202 -18.60 7.16 -1.74
C LYS A 202 -19.55 5.97 -1.80
N MET A 203 -20.68 6.04 -1.11
CA MET A 203 -21.67 4.97 -0.99
C MET A 203 -23.04 5.57 -0.61
N THR A 204 -24.12 5.04 -1.18
CA THR A 204 -25.50 5.41 -0.80
C THR A 204 -25.96 4.61 0.43
N GLN A 205 -26.98 5.09 1.15
CA GLN A 205 -27.53 4.36 2.30
C GLN A 205 -28.11 3.00 1.90
N GLU A 206 -28.82 2.92 0.79
CA GLU A 206 -29.35 1.66 0.25
C GLU A 206 -28.23 0.64 -0.01
N LYS A 207 -27.13 1.08 -0.64
CA LYS A 207 -25.96 0.24 -0.89
C LYS A 207 -25.30 -0.20 0.41
N PHE A 208 -25.29 0.65 1.44
CA PHE A 208 -24.78 0.31 2.76
C PHE A 208 -25.57 -0.87 3.35
N GLU A 209 -26.90 -0.80 3.38
CA GLU A 209 -27.74 -1.87 3.95
C GLU A 209 -27.54 -3.21 3.22
N LYS A 210 -27.51 -3.17 1.88
CA LYS A 210 -27.22 -4.37 1.07
C LYS A 210 -25.81 -4.92 1.29
N THR A 211 -24.84 -4.05 1.56
CA THR A 211 -23.45 -4.49 1.76
C THR A 211 -23.26 -5.12 3.14
N ILE A 212 -23.86 -4.53 4.19
CA ILE A 212 -23.73 -5.08 5.55
C ILE A 212 -24.53 -6.37 5.73
N SER A 213 -25.61 -6.59 4.98
CA SER A 213 -26.37 -7.84 5.02
C SER A 213 -25.59 -9.06 4.52
N LEU A 214 -24.44 -8.86 3.86
CA LEU A 214 -23.53 -9.94 3.47
C LEU A 214 -22.65 -10.43 4.62
N LEU A 215 -22.64 -9.73 5.77
CA LEU A 215 -21.87 -10.11 6.94
C LEU A 215 -22.77 -10.87 7.94
N THR A 216 -22.36 -12.07 8.32
CA THR A 216 -23.02 -12.87 9.35
C THR A 216 -22.04 -13.16 10.48
N GLY A 217 -22.44 -12.91 11.72
CA GLY A 217 -21.62 -13.22 12.90
C GLY A 217 -21.93 -14.60 13.48
N VAL A 218 -20.92 -15.35 13.89
CA VAL A 218 -21.06 -16.66 14.53
C VAL A 218 -20.05 -16.85 15.67
N LEU A 219 -20.30 -17.80 16.56
CA LEU A 219 -19.39 -18.15 17.66
C LEU A 219 -18.75 -19.53 17.47
N ASP A 220 -19.45 -20.45 16.79
CA ASP A 220 -19.02 -21.81 16.48
C ASP A 220 -18.55 -21.97 15.02
N TYR A 221 -18.18 -23.21 14.66
CA TYR A 221 -17.71 -23.58 13.32
C TYR A 221 -18.79 -24.28 12.47
N GLU A 222 -20.04 -24.44 12.92
CA GLU A 222 -21.05 -25.24 12.20
C GLU A 222 -21.36 -24.66 10.81
N SER A 223 -21.26 -23.35 10.68
CA SER A 223 -21.45 -22.63 9.41
C SER A 223 -20.26 -22.71 8.44
N PHE A 224 -19.20 -23.47 8.76
CA PHE A 224 -17.98 -23.56 7.94
C PHE A 224 -18.03 -24.68 6.89
N LYS A 225 -19.05 -25.54 6.93
CA LYS A 225 -19.20 -26.72 6.05
C LYS A 225 -19.31 -26.36 4.55
N ASP A 226 -19.73 -25.14 4.23
CA ASP A 226 -19.90 -24.63 2.86
C ASP A 226 -19.04 -23.37 2.58
N VAL A 227 -18.00 -23.16 3.38
CA VAL A 227 -17.03 -22.08 3.18
C VAL A 227 -15.96 -22.50 2.16
N ASP A 228 -15.60 -21.60 1.25
CA ASP A 228 -14.59 -21.85 0.22
C ASP A 228 -13.20 -21.30 0.60
N MET A 229 -13.15 -20.35 1.53
CA MET A 229 -11.92 -19.75 2.03
C MET A 229 -12.09 -19.26 3.47
N VAL A 230 -11.13 -19.56 4.33
CA VAL A 230 -11.02 -18.99 5.68
C VAL A 230 -9.80 -18.09 5.75
N ILE A 231 -9.93 -16.93 6.39
CA ILE A 231 -8.82 -16.03 6.71
C ILE A 231 -8.72 -15.88 8.22
N GLU A 232 -7.66 -16.41 8.79
CA GLU A 232 -7.31 -16.27 10.19
C GLU A 232 -6.67 -14.89 10.44
N ALA A 233 -7.26 -14.09 11.34
CA ALA A 233 -6.79 -12.74 11.68
C ALA A 233 -6.85 -12.48 13.21
N ILE A 234 -6.42 -13.48 13.99
CA ILE A 234 -6.31 -13.45 15.44
C ILE A 234 -4.90 -13.01 15.89
N ILE A 235 -4.69 -12.95 17.21
CA ILE A 235 -3.41 -12.59 17.82
C ILE A 235 -2.26 -13.51 17.39
N GLU A 236 -1.05 -12.97 17.38
CA GLU A 236 0.19 -13.69 17.04
C GLU A 236 0.60 -14.65 18.18
N ASN A 237 -0.05 -15.82 18.21
CA ASN A 237 0.29 -16.92 19.11
C ASN A 237 0.32 -18.23 18.32
N VAL A 238 1.49 -18.87 18.28
CA VAL A 238 1.73 -20.09 17.50
C VAL A 238 0.80 -21.22 17.90
N SER A 239 0.76 -21.57 19.20
CA SER A 239 -0.05 -22.70 19.69
C SER A 239 -1.54 -22.52 19.40
N LEU A 240 -2.06 -21.30 19.55
CA LEU A 240 -3.45 -20.97 19.24
C LEU A 240 -3.73 -21.09 17.73
N LYS A 241 -2.84 -20.58 16.88
CA LYS A 241 -2.98 -20.70 15.42
C LYS A 241 -2.91 -22.17 14.97
N GLN A 242 -1.99 -22.96 15.52
CA GLN A 242 -1.91 -24.41 15.24
C GLN A 242 -3.22 -25.13 15.60
N GLN A 243 -3.80 -24.83 16.78
CA GLN A 243 -5.09 -25.40 17.17
C GLN A 243 -6.21 -24.99 16.20
N ILE A 244 -6.26 -23.71 15.83
CA ILE A 244 -7.27 -23.20 14.88
C ILE A 244 -7.16 -23.92 13.54
N PHE A 245 -5.95 -24.08 12.98
CA PHE A 245 -5.80 -24.73 11.68
C PHE A 245 -6.16 -26.22 11.74
N ALA A 246 -5.91 -26.90 12.87
CA ALA A 246 -6.40 -28.26 13.09
C ALA A 246 -7.94 -28.32 13.18
N ASP A 247 -8.58 -27.36 13.85
CA ASP A 247 -10.05 -27.26 13.89
C ASP A 247 -10.62 -26.98 12.49
N LEU A 248 -10.00 -26.07 11.72
CA LEU A 248 -10.42 -25.75 10.36
C LEU A 248 -10.38 -26.96 9.43
N GLU A 249 -9.37 -27.82 9.58
CA GLU A 249 -9.31 -29.09 8.84
C GLU A 249 -10.54 -29.98 9.09
N LYS A 250 -11.04 -30.00 10.33
CA LYS A 250 -12.20 -30.81 10.73
C LYS A 250 -13.53 -30.23 10.22
N TYR A 251 -13.71 -28.91 10.28
CA TYR A 251 -15.00 -28.27 10.01
C TYR A 251 -15.17 -27.75 8.57
N CYS A 252 -14.08 -27.49 7.86
CA CYS A 252 -14.12 -26.98 6.49
C CYS A 252 -14.08 -28.11 5.46
N PRO A 253 -14.76 -27.97 4.31
CA PRO A 253 -14.69 -28.95 3.24
C PRO A 253 -13.26 -29.04 2.67
N PRO A 254 -12.87 -30.17 2.04
CA PRO A 254 -11.49 -30.38 1.56
C PRO A 254 -11.01 -29.33 0.55
N HIS A 255 -11.93 -28.73 -0.23
CA HIS A 255 -11.58 -27.71 -1.22
C HIS A 255 -11.31 -26.33 -0.61
N CYS A 256 -11.71 -26.09 0.65
CA CYS A 256 -11.62 -24.79 1.31
C CYS A 256 -10.17 -24.36 1.50
N ILE A 257 -9.86 -23.12 1.13
CA ILE A 257 -8.53 -22.53 1.32
C ILE A 257 -8.36 -22.09 2.78
N LEU A 258 -7.22 -22.41 3.40
CA LEU A 258 -6.92 -22.06 4.78
C LEU A 258 -5.84 -20.98 4.81
N ALA A 259 -6.25 -19.71 4.93
CA ALA A 259 -5.32 -18.59 4.88
C ALA A 259 -5.04 -17.99 6.27
N SER A 260 -3.80 -17.58 6.53
CA SER A 260 -3.44 -16.77 7.71
C SER A 260 -3.05 -15.34 7.29
N ASN A 261 -3.52 -14.36 8.05
CA ASN A 261 -3.09 -12.95 7.97
C ASN A 261 -1.91 -12.65 8.92
N THR A 262 -1.19 -13.68 9.40
CA THR A 262 0.08 -13.48 10.13
C THR A 262 1.00 -12.51 9.40
N SER A 263 1.85 -11.80 10.14
CA SER A 263 2.85 -10.86 9.60
C SER A 263 4.28 -11.32 9.82
N THR A 264 4.50 -12.32 10.69
CA THR A 264 5.83 -12.74 11.15
C THR A 264 5.98 -14.24 11.41
N ILE A 265 4.90 -14.95 11.77
CA ILE A 265 4.97 -16.39 12.07
C ILE A 265 5.10 -17.21 10.78
N ASP A 266 6.02 -18.18 10.80
CA ASP A 266 6.22 -19.18 9.76
C ASP A 266 4.95 -20.02 9.50
N LEU A 267 4.49 -20.07 8.25
CA LEU A 267 3.31 -20.85 7.87
C LEU A 267 3.49 -22.37 8.01
N ASN A 268 4.72 -22.89 7.87
CA ASN A 268 5.01 -24.30 8.12
C ASN A 268 4.75 -24.65 9.58
N LEU A 269 5.15 -23.75 10.50
CA LEU A 269 4.91 -23.88 11.93
C LEU A 269 3.41 -23.85 12.25
N ILE A 270 2.63 -22.97 11.61
CA ILE A 270 1.16 -22.96 11.74
C ILE A 270 0.55 -24.29 11.27
N GLY A 271 1.07 -24.85 10.18
CA GLY A 271 0.58 -26.08 9.57
C GLY A 271 1.04 -27.38 10.24
N GLU A 272 1.84 -27.36 11.31
CA GLU A 272 2.43 -28.58 11.88
C GLU A 272 1.40 -29.60 12.38
N ARG A 273 0.28 -29.13 12.93
CA ARG A 273 -0.76 -29.97 13.55
C ARG A 273 -1.92 -30.33 12.61
N THR A 274 -1.73 -30.22 11.30
CA THR A 274 -2.75 -30.53 10.30
C THR A 274 -2.15 -31.25 9.09
N TYR A 275 -2.97 -32.07 8.42
CA TYR A 275 -2.58 -32.76 7.19
C TYR A 275 -2.85 -31.93 5.93
N SER A 276 -3.70 -30.92 6.03
CA SER A 276 -4.14 -29.99 4.98
C SER A 276 -3.09 -28.94 4.56
N LYS A 277 -1.80 -29.28 4.59
CA LYS A 277 -0.70 -28.31 4.35
C LYS A 277 -0.70 -27.76 2.93
N ASP A 278 -1.23 -28.52 1.97
CA ASP A 278 -1.35 -28.15 0.57
C ASP A 278 -2.30 -26.97 0.33
N ARG A 279 -3.26 -26.77 1.25
CA ARG A 279 -4.24 -25.68 1.19
C ARG A 279 -3.99 -24.55 2.18
N ILE A 280 -2.85 -24.55 2.86
CA ILE A 280 -2.38 -23.46 3.72
C ILE A 280 -1.64 -22.41 2.89
N VAL A 281 -2.00 -21.14 3.10
CA VAL A 281 -1.40 -19.99 2.42
C VAL A 281 -1.40 -18.76 3.34
N GLY A 282 -0.46 -17.84 3.16
CA GLY A 282 -0.56 -16.52 3.79
C GLY A 282 -1.38 -15.59 2.92
N ALA A 283 -2.37 -14.93 3.50
CA ALA A 283 -3.10 -13.82 2.88
C ALA A 283 -2.85 -12.57 3.73
N HIS A 284 -1.64 -12.01 3.61
CA HIS A 284 -1.17 -10.92 4.46
C HIS A 284 -1.67 -9.57 3.91
N PHE A 285 -2.71 -9.04 4.56
CA PHE A 285 -3.26 -7.71 4.33
C PHE A 285 -2.53 -6.67 5.16
N PHE A 286 -2.51 -5.43 4.68
CA PHE A 286 -1.89 -4.29 5.37
C PHE A 286 -2.95 -3.38 5.99
N SER A 287 -2.74 -2.97 7.24
CA SER A 287 -3.67 -2.08 7.95
C SER A 287 -3.65 -0.65 7.38
N PRO A 288 -4.80 0.01 7.17
CA PRO A 288 -6.16 -0.53 7.23
C PRO A 288 -6.49 -1.40 5.99
N ALA A 289 -6.93 -2.65 6.23
CA ALA A 289 -7.06 -3.66 5.17
C ALA A 289 -8.07 -3.31 4.06
N HIS A 290 -9.07 -2.46 4.31
CA HIS A 290 -10.04 -2.02 3.29
C HIS A 290 -9.57 -0.78 2.49
N VAL A 291 -8.40 -0.25 2.81
CA VAL A 291 -7.78 0.93 2.17
C VAL A 291 -6.50 0.56 1.45
N MET A 292 -5.61 -0.19 2.11
CA MET A 292 -4.28 -0.50 1.57
C MET A 292 -4.39 -1.41 0.34
N PRO A 293 -3.72 -1.09 -0.78
CA PRO A 293 -3.90 -1.82 -2.03
C PRO A 293 -3.19 -3.17 -2.07
N LEU A 294 -2.09 -3.33 -1.33
CA LEU A 294 -1.24 -4.52 -1.40
C LEU A 294 -1.88 -5.73 -0.68
N LEU A 295 -1.69 -6.92 -1.25
CA LEU A 295 -1.97 -8.20 -0.62
C LEU A 295 -0.75 -9.12 -0.87
N GLU A 296 -0.09 -9.56 0.20
CA GLU A 296 0.96 -10.56 0.12
C GLU A 296 0.35 -11.97 0.17
N ILE A 297 0.56 -12.74 -0.89
CA ILE A 297 0.21 -14.15 -0.98
C ILE A 297 1.48 -14.94 -0.67
N VAL A 298 1.58 -15.44 0.56
CA VAL A 298 2.78 -16.15 1.03
C VAL A 298 2.60 -17.64 0.77
N ARG A 299 3.48 -18.24 -0.03
CA ARG A 299 3.46 -19.68 -0.31
C ARG A 299 4.52 -20.43 0.48
N THR A 300 4.17 -21.63 0.92
CA THR A 300 5.14 -22.64 1.37
C THR A 300 5.50 -23.57 0.20
N ASN A 301 6.45 -24.48 0.41
CA ASN A 301 6.77 -25.52 -0.57
C ASN A 301 5.63 -26.53 -0.78
N GLN A 302 4.71 -26.63 0.19
CA GLN A 302 3.57 -27.55 0.12
C GLN A 302 2.33 -26.89 -0.48
N THR A 303 2.23 -25.56 -0.42
CA THR A 303 1.07 -24.80 -0.92
C THR A 303 0.82 -25.12 -2.39
N SER A 304 -0.38 -25.62 -2.69
CA SER A 304 -0.80 -25.98 -4.04
C SER A 304 -0.83 -24.76 -4.97
N PRO A 305 -0.32 -24.88 -6.21
CA PRO A 305 -0.45 -23.84 -7.23
C PRO A 305 -1.90 -23.38 -7.45
N GLN A 306 -2.88 -24.28 -7.32
CA GLN A 306 -4.29 -23.94 -7.46
C GLN A 306 -4.74 -22.89 -6.42
N VAL A 307 -4.29 -23.03 -5.17
CA VAL A 307 -4.64 -22.07 -4.09
C VAL A 307 -4.06 -20.69 -4.38
N ILE A 308 -2.86 -20.63 -4.93
CA ILE A 308 -2.22 -19.37 -5.33
C ILE A 308 -3.02 -18.70 -6.47
N VAL A 309 -3.42 -19.46 -7.48
CA VAL A 309 -4.24 -18.97 -8.60
C VAL A 309 -5.59 -18.42 -8.12
N ASP A 310 -6.23 -19.12 -7.18
CA ASP A 310 -7.50 -18.68 -6.58
C ASP A 310 -7.32 -17.36 -5.81
N LEU A 311 -6.27 -17.23 -4.99
CA LEU A 311 -6.01 -16.01 -4.24
C LEU A 311 -5.60 -14.83 -5.14
N LEU A 312 -4.89 -15.08 -6.24
CA LEU A 312 -4.61 -14.05 -7.25
C LEU A 312 -5.90 -13.48 -7.85
N ASP A 313 -6.88 -14.34 -8.16
CA ASP A 313 -8.19 -13.92 -8.67
C ASP A 313 -9.01 -13.17 -7.62
N ILE A 314 -9.09 -13.70 -6.39
CA ILE A 314 -9.76 -13.02 -5.27
C ILE A 314 -9.15 -11.64 -5.07
N GLY A 315 -7.82 -11.55 -4.95
CA GLY A 315 -7.08 -10.31 -4.77
C GLY A 315 -7.45 -9.26 -5.82
N LYS A 316 -7.50 -9.63 -7.10
CA LYS A 316 -7.94 -8.75 -8.18
C LYS A 316 -9.40 -8.31 -8.02
N LYS A 317 -10.31 -9.25 -7.73
CA LYS A 317 -11.75 -8.98 -7.55
C LYS A 317 -12.02 -8.01 -6.39
N ILE A 318 -11.27 -8.14 -5.30
CA ILE A 318 -11.33 -7.23 -4.16
C ILE A 318 -10.49 -5.96 -4.33
N LYS A 319 -10.02 -5.69 -5.56
CA LYS A 319 -9.26 -4.49 -5.95
C LYS A 319 -7.96 -4.32 -5.15
N LYS A 320 -7.33 -5.44 -4.82
CA LYS A 320 -5.96 -5.50 -4.31
C LYS A 320 -4.98 -5.74 -5.46
N THR A 321 -3.73 -5.38 -5.21
CA THR A 321 -2.58 -5.78 -6.00
C THR A 321 -1.95 -6.96 -5.28
N PRO A 322 -2.21 -8.21 -5.71
CA PRO A 322 -1.59 -9.36 -5.10
C PRO A 322 -0.13 -9.49 -5.56
N ILE A 323 0.75 -9.88 -4.64
CA ILE A 323 2.12 -10.31 -4.93
C ILE A 323 2.34 -11.69 -4.30
N VAL A 324 2.99 -12.61 -5.01
CA VAL A 324 3.32 -13.94 -4.47
C VAL A 324 4.74 -13.92 -3.95
N VAL A 325 4.92 -14.35 -2.71
CA VAL A 325 6.19 -14.33 -2.00
C VAL A 325 6.45 -15.66 -1.31
N GLY A 326 7.73 -15.99 -1.10
CA GLY A 326 8.11 -17.16 -0.31
C GLY A 326 7.86 -16.94 1.18
N ASN A 327 7.61 -18.02 1.90
CA ASN A 327 7.50 -18.03 3.35
C ASN A 327 8.87 -17.77 4.02
N CYS A 328 8.99 -16.65 4.73
CA CYS A 328 10.15 -16.28 5.53
C CYS A 328 9.75 -15.24 6.59
N THR A 329 10.58 -15.04 7.62
CA THR A 329 10.31 -14.03 8.67
C THR A 329 10.10 -12.63 8.06
N GLY A 330 8.90 -12.08 8.27
CA GLY A 330 8.52 -10.76 7.76
C GLY A 330 8.20 -10.71 6.25
N PHE A 331 8.16 -11.87 5.58
CA PHE A 331 7.84 -12.01 4.16
C PHE A 331 8.65 -11.05 3.27
N ALA A 332 8.00 -10.30 2.38
CA ALA A 332 8.68 -9.33 1.53
C ALA A 332 8.69 -7.94 2.18
N VAL A 333 7.53 -7.35 2.45
CA VAL A 333 7.45 -5.94 2.85
C VAL A 333 8.03 -5.71 4.23
N ASN A 334 7.62 -6.46 5.26
CA ASN A 334 8.12 -6.20 6.62
C ASN A 334 9.63 -6.47 6.68
N ARG A 335 10.11 -7.50 5.96
CA ARG A 335 11.53 -7.81 5.84
C ARG A 335 12.33 -6.69 5.17
N MET A 336 11.85 -6.12 4.07
CA MET A 336 12.51 -4.97 3.41
C MET A 336 12.43 -3.70 4.26
N PHE A 337 11.34 -3.53 5.01
CA PHE A 337 11.07 -2.32 5.79
C PHE A 337 11.79 -2.30 7.15
N PHE A 338 12.16 -3.46 7.67
CA PHE A 338 12.78 -3.56 8.98
C PHE A 338 14.17 -2.89 9.05
N PRO A 339 15.11 -3.09 8.10
CA PRO A 339 16.38 -2.36 8.09
C PRO A 339 16.22 -0.84 8.00
N TYR A 340 15.17 -0.36 7.32
CA TYR A 340 14.88 1.08 7.20
C TYR A 340 14.65 1.74 8.56
N THR A 341 13.92 1.09 9.46
CA THR A 341 13.71 1.63 10.82
C THR A 341 14.96 1.51 11.66
N GLN A 342 15.70 0.40 11.55
CA GLN A 342 16.95 0.17 12.27
C GLN A 342 18.03 1.20 11.95
N ALA A 343 18.20 1.53 10.66
CA ALA A 343 19.13 2.56 10.22
C ALA A 343 18.80 3.91 10.86
N ALA A 344 17.51 4.27 10.92
CA ALA A 344 17.07 5.51 11.55
C ALA A 344 17.39 5.52 13.05
N PHE A 345 17.14 4.42 13.76
CA PHE A 345 17.48 4.29 15.18
C PHE A 345 18.98 4.40 15.43
N LEU A 346 19.80 3.72 14.61
CA LEU A 346 21.26 3.80 14.69
C LEU A 346 21.75 5.25 14.50
N LEU A 347 21.24 5.98 13.51
CA LEU A 347 21.63 7.38 13.27
C LEU A 347 21.26 8.28 14.46
N VAL A 348 20.07 8.08 15.04
CA VAL A 348 19.67 8.82 16.24
C VAL A 348 20.59 8.49 17.41
N GLU A 349 20.89 7.22 17.67
CA GLU A 349 21.82 6.84 18.74
C GLU A 349 23.25 7.33 18.47
N ARG A 350 23.65 7.51 17.21
CA ARG A 350 24.94 8.10 16.84
C ARG A 350 25.01 9.62 16.99
N GLY A 351 23.89 10.33 17.11
CA GLY A 351 23.90 11.79 17.35
C GLY A 351 22.94 12.61 16.50
N THR A 352 22.33 12.02 15.47
CA THR A 352 21.47 12.75 14.53
C THR A 352 20.10 13.10 15.13
N ASP A 353 19.59 14.28 14.81
CA ASP A 353 18.23 14.70 15.19
C ASP A 353 17.16 13.86 14.46
N LEU A 354 16.30 13.19 15.21
CA LEU A 354 15.21 12.36 14.70
C LEU A 354 14.22 13.14 13.84
N TYR A 355 13.94 14.41 14.17
CA TYR A 355 13.03 15.26 13.40
C TYR A 355 13.66 15.67 12.06
N LEU A 356 14.99 15.81 12.01
CA LEU A 356 15.70 16.03 10.77
C LEU A 356 15.63 14.80 9.86
N ILE A 357 15.78 13.59 10.43
CA ILE A 357 15.62 12.33 9.68
C ILE A 357 14.21 12.24 9.09
N ASP A 358 13.16 12.41 9.91
CA ASP A 358 11.77 12.36 9.42
C ASP A 358 11.51 13.39 8.30
N ARG A 359 12.00 14.62 8.45
CA ARG A 359 11.89 15.66 7.40
C ARG A 359 12.66 15.30 6.13
N ALA A 360 13.85 14.70 6.25
CA ALA A 360 14.64 14.27 5.11
C ALA A 360 13.93 13.18 4.31
N ILE A 361 13.39 12.18 5.01
CA ILE A 361 12.71 11.05 4.39
C ILE A 361 11.36 11.47 3.77
N THR A 362 10.62 12.36 4.42
CA THR A 362 9.38 12.90 3.84
C THR A 362 9.63 13.81 2.65
N LYS A 363 10.64 14.68 2.70
CA LYS A 363 11.06 15.50 1.54
C LYS A 363 11.50 14.63 0.36
N PHE A 364 12.14 13.50 0.64
CA PHE A 364 12.52 12.54 -0.39
C PHE A 364 11.31 11.96 -1.12
N GLY A 365 10.18 11.77 -0.43
CA GLY A 365 8.92 11.35 -1.05
C GLY A 365 8.16 10.29 -0.27
N MET A 366 8.69 9.81 0.86
CA MET A 366 7.93 8.90 1.72
C MET A 366 6.75 9.65 2.36
N PRO A 367 5.56 9.03 2.49
CA PRO A 367 4.41 9.69 3.12
C PRO A 367 4.64 10.09 4.58
N MET A 368 5.55 9.38 5.26
CA MET A 368 5.82 9.52 6.68
C MET A 368 7.28 9.16 6.98
N GLY A 369 7.91 9.87 7.93
CA GLY A 369 9.24 9.53 8.43
C GLY A 369 9.22 8.31 9.35
N PRO A 370 10.38 7.65 9.57
CA PRO A 370 10.48 6.43 10.37
C PRO A 370 9.93 6.57 11.81
N PHE A 371 10.18 7.70 12.49
CA PHE A 371 9.75 7.88 13.88
C PHE A 371 8.26 8.19 13.99
N ARG A 372 7.76 9.06 13.09
CA ARG A 372 6.32 9.32 12.99
C ARG A 372 5.53 8.05 12.65
N LEU A 373 6.11 7.17 11.83
CA LEU A 373 5.53 5.88 11.48
C LEU A 373 5.54 4.91 12.67
N ALA A 374 6.62 4.85 13.44
CA ALA A 374 6.68 4.03 14.66
C ALA A 374 5.58 4.44 15.66
N ASP A 375 5.29 5.74 15.80
CA ASP A 375 4.18 6.23 16.63
C ASP A 375 2.79 5.85 16.10
N LEU A 376 2.62 5.82 14.76
CA LEU A 376 1.36 5.42 14.13
C LEU A 376 1.11 3.92 14.27
N VAL A 377 2.15 3.10 14.05
CA VAL A 377 2.10 1.63 14.19
C VAL A 377 1.87 1.24 15.65
N GLY A 378 2.52 1.95 16.57
CA GLY A 378 2.46 1.72 18.00
C GLY A 378 3.60 0.84 18.51
N PHE A 379 4.09 1.17 19.70
CA PHE A 379 5.35 0.61 20.22
C PHE A 379 5.25 -0.88 20.55
N GLY A 380 4.11 -1.36 21.03
CA GLY A 380 3.92 -2.79 21.32
C GLY A 380 4.09 -3.67 20.07
N VAL A 381 3.56 -3.23 18.92
CA VAL A 381 3.73 -3.94 17.64
C VAL A 381 5.17 -3.86 17.16
N ALA A 382 5.82 -2.69 17.30
CA ALA A 382 7.21 -2.51 16.93
C ALA A 382 8.16 -3.41 17.73
N ILE A 383 7.96 -3.54 19.05
CA ILE A 383 8.74 -4.45 19.90
C ILE A 383 8.49 -5.90 19.51
N ALA A 384 7.22 -6.32 19.41
CA ALA A 384 6.88 -7.70 19.06
C ALA A 384 7.50 -8.13 17.73
N THR A 385 7.37 -7.28 16.70
CA THR A 385 8.00 -7.51 15.39
C THR A 385 9.52 -7.50 15.49
N GLY A 386 10.10 -6.53 16.21
CA GLY A 386 11.53 -6.40 16.37
C GLY A 386 12.18 -7.61 17.04
N MET A 387 11.54 -8.21 18.05
CA MET A 387 12.02 -9.44 18.70
C MET A 387 12.10 -10.60 17.70
N GLN A 388 11.10 -10.78 16.84
CA GLN A 388 11.12 -11.83 15.82
C GLN A 388 12.29 -11.67 14.84
N PHE A 389 12.64 -10.45 14.45
CA PHE A 389 13.82 -10.22 13.61
C PHE A 389 15.14 -10.40 14.37
N ILE A 390 15.21 -10.01 15.65
CA ILE A 390 16.40 -10.26 16.50
C ILE A 390 16.64 -11.75 16.68
N GLU A 391 15.59 -12.54 16.90
CA GLU A 391 15.69 -14.00 17.06
C GLU A 391 16.09 -14.70 15.77
N ASN A 392 15.51 -14.31 14.63
CA ASN A 392 15.75 -14.97 13.36
C ASN A 392 16.99 -14.47 12.60
N PHE A 393 17.47 -13.25 12.89
CA PHE A 393 18.59 -12.61 12.21
C PHE A 393 19.51 -11.83 13.18
N PRO A 394 20.01 -12.46 14.26
CA PRO A 394 20.79 -11.78 15.28
C PRO A 394 22.05 -11.10 14.75
N GLU A 395 22.68 -11.65 13.71
CA GLU A 395 23.94 -11.20 13.12
C GLU A 395 23.84 -9.88 12.33
N ARG A 396 22.63 -9.50 11.91
CA ARG A 396 22.39 -8.37 10.99
C ARG A 396 21.31 -7.40 11.46
N THR A 397 20.91 -7.54 12.71
CA THR A 397 19.83 -6.76 13.33
C THR A 397 20.41 -5.78 14.36
N TYR A 398 20.17 -4.48 14.14
CA TYR A 398 20.47 -3.47 15.16
C TYR A 398 19.40 -3.42 16.25
N LYS A 399 19.79 -3.71 17.50
CA LYS A 399 18.89 -3.65 18.66
C LYS A 399 18.98 -2.29 19.35
N SER A 400 18.02 -1.41 19.06
CA SER A 400 17.84 -0.15 19.79
C SER A 400 17.01 -0.35 21.06
N MET A 401 17.39 0.35 22.13
CA MET A 401 16.65 0.34 23.40
C MET A 401 15.70 1.54 23.55
N ILE A 402 15.63 2.44 22.57
CA ILE A 402 14.83 3.67 22.67
C ILE A 402 13.33 3.36 22.88
N ILE A 403 12.73 2.53 22.02
CA ILE A 403 11.30 2.17 22.13
C ILE A 403 11.00 1.47 23.48
N PRO A 404 11.74 0.40 23.89
CA PRO A 404 11.53 -0.23 25.19
C PRO A 404 11.54 0.75 26.37
N ILE A 405 12.52 1.64 26.44
CA ILE A 405 12.63 2.62 27.53
C ILE A 405 11.47 3.61 27.51
N MET A 406 11.06 4.08 26.33
CA MET A 406 9.90 4.99 26.23
C MET A 406 8.60 4.30 26.63
N GLN A 407 8.48 2.99 26.36
CA GLN A 407 7.30 2.22 26.75
C GLN A 407 7.21 2.01 28.28
N GLU A 408 8.34 1.90 28.98
CA GLU A 408 8.38 1.92 30.45
C GLU A 408 7.76 3.22 31.02
N ASP A 409 7.93 4.34 30.32
CA ASP A 409 7.32 5.64 30.64
C ASP A 409 5.87 5.79 30.11
N LYS A 410 5.22 4.67 29.76
CA LYS A 410 3.83 4.63 29.24
C LYS A 410 3.62 5.44 27.95
N ARG A 411 4.67 5.61 27.14
CA ARG A 411 4.59 6.16 25.78
C ARG A 411 4.40 5.02 24.79
N ALA A 412 3.35 5.07 23.98
CA ALA A 412 3.03 4.04 22.99
C ALA A 412 2.64 4.62 21.62
N GLY A 413 2.98 5.88 21.36
CA GLY A 413 2.71 6.56 20.10
C GLY A 413 1.37 7.32 20.10
N GLU A 414 0.65 7.27 18.97
CA GLU A 414 -0.62 7.98 18.80
C GLU A 414 -1.70 7.51 19.78
N THR A 415 -1.69 6.24 20.18
CA THR A 415 -2.70 5.65 21.06
C THR A 415 -2.69 6.27 22.45
N THR A 416 -1.52 6.59 22.98
CA THR A 416 -1.32 7.30 24.26
C THR A 416 -1.13 8.80 24.07
N ARG A 417 -1.26 9.30 22.84
CA ARG A 417 -0.95 10.69 22.42
C ARG A 417 0.49 11.15 22.73
N LYS A 418 1.38 10.21 23.05
CA LYS A 418 2.78 10.47 23.42
C LYS A 418 3.65 9.31 22.90
N GLY A 419 4.61 9.65 22.05
CA GLY A 419 5.62 8.74 21.49
C GLY A 419 6.91 9.51 21.21
N PHE A 420 7.45 9.38 19.99
CA PHE A 420 8.49 10.28 19.48
C PHE A 420 7.98 11.71 19.25
N TYR A 421 6.67 11.85 19.06
CA TYR A 421 5.97 13.12 19.01
C TYR A 421 4.89 13.20 20.09
N LEU A 422 4.42 14.42 20.35
CA LEU A 422 3.19 14.69 21.08
C LEU A 422 2.03 14.85 20.09
N TYR A 423 0.84 14.41 20.50
CA TYR A 423 -0.36 14.45 19.67
C TYR A 423 -1.49 15.22 20.35
N ASP A 424 -2.07 16.18 19.62
CA ASP A 424 -3.28 16.87 20.06
C ASP A 424 -4.54 16.01 19.87
N GLU A 425 -5.71 16.54 20.24
CA GLU A 425 -7.00 15.85 20.06
C GLU A 425 -7.32 15.52 18.59
N ARG A 426 -6.74 16.28 17.66
CA ARG A 426 -6.87 16.08 16.21
C ARG A 426 -5.77 15.17 15.64
N ARG A 427 -4.95 14.57 16.50
CA ARG A 427 -3.78 13.72 16.16
C ARG A 427 -2.72 14.45 15.34
N LYS A 428 -2.62 15.77 15.46
CA LYS A 428 -1.54 16.55 14.87
C LYS A 428 -0.27 16.35 15.70
N ALA A 429 0.82 16.01 15.03
CA ALA A 429 2.11 15.77 15.67
C ALA A 429 2.85 17.08 15.96
N SER A 430 3.44 17.20 17.15
CA SER A 430 4.41 18.24 17.49
C SER A 430 5.66 17.63 18.14
N PRO A 431 6.86 18.22 17.96
CA PRO A 431 8.07 17.75 18.61
C PRO A 431 7.92 17.66 20.13
N ASP A 432 8.48 16.61 20.72
CA ASP A 432 8.61 16.42 22.15
C ASP A 432 10.06 16.66 22.62
N PRO A 433 10.31 17.70 23.45
CA PRO A 433 11.63 17.96 24.03
C PRO A 433 12.15 16.83 24.93
N GLU A 434 11.26 16.03 25.54
CA GLU A 434 11.66 14.97 26.47
C GLU A 434 12.26 13.75 25.78
N VAL A 435 12.03 13.58 24.48
CA VAL A 435 12.54 12.44 23.70
C VAL A 435 14.06 12.33 23.79
N LYS A 436 14.76 13.48 23.91
CA LYS A 436 16.20 13.53 24.07
C LYS A 436 16.69 12.75 25.30
N LYS A 437 15.96 12.79 26.42
CA LYS A 437 16.32 12.07 27.66
C LYS A 437 16.34 10.55 27.42
N PHE A 438 15.38 10.03 26.67
CA PHE A 438 15.29 8.60 26.35
C PHE A 438 16.40 8.16 25.39
N ILE A 439 16.73 9.01 24.41
CA ILE A 439 17.85 8.76 23.49
C ILE A 439 19.18 8.71 24.27
N GLU A 440 19.40 9.64 25.19
CA GLU A 440 20.61 9.66 26.04
C GLU A 440 20.69 8.42 26.95
N LYS A 441 19.57 8.02 27.57
CA LYS A 441 19.50 6.77 28.37
C LYS A 441 19.79 5.54 27.50
N ALA A 442 19.21 5.43 26.30
CA ALA A 442 19.45 4.33 25.37
C ALA A 442 20.93 4.24 24.92
N ARG A 443 21.56 5.38 24.63
CA ARG A 443 23.00 5.45 24.30
C ARG A 443 23.87 4.96 25.44
N SER A 444 23.59 5.39 26.68
CA SER A 444 24.33 4.94 27.85
C SER A 444 24.22 3.44 28.08
N MET A 445 23.08 2.83 27.76
CA MET A 445 22.86 1.38 27.91
C MET A 445 23.55 0.56 26.82
N SER A 446 23.65 1.09 25.60
CA SER A 446 24.21 0.39 24.43
C SER A 446 25.72 0.57 24.27
N GLY A 447 26.34 1.48 25.03
CA GLY A 447 27.78 1.77 24.92
C GLY A 447 28.16 2.46 23.60
N VAL A 448 27.18 2.99 22.85
CA VAL A 448 27.41 3.63 21.55
C VAL A 448 27.96 5.03 21.78
N ALA A 449 29.20 5.28 21.34
CA ALA A 449 29.80 6.60 21.37
C ALA A 449 29.13 7.54 20.35
N ILE A 450 28.94 8.79 20.76
CA ILE A 450 28.56 9.86 19.83
C ILE A 450 29.72 10.03 18.85
N ASP A 451 29.43 9.89 17.56
CA ASP A 451 30.42 10.19 16.53
C ASP A 451 30.53 11.73 16.41
N PRO A 452 31.71 12.33 16.66
CA PRO A 452 31.90 13.77 16.49
C PRO A 452 31.56 14.22 15.06
N LYS A 453 31.85 13.36 14.07
CA LYS A 453 31.48 13.59 12.68
C LYS A 453 29.97 13.51 12.51
N SER A 454 29.21 12.62 13.15
CA SER A 454 27.73 12.57 13.02
C SER A 454 27.01 13.77 13.64
N ARG A 455 27.63 14.41 14.65
CA ARG A 455 27.14 15.62 15.33
C ARG A 455 27.44 16.91 14.55
N GLN A 456 28.56 16.95 13.82
CA GLN A 456 28.95 18.03 12.90
C GLN A 456 28.48 17.80 11.46
N LEU A 457 28.19 16.55 11.10
CA LEU A 457 27.63 16.18 9.82
C LEU A 457 26.29 16.89 9.75
N THR A 458 26.33 17.98 9.00
CA THR A 458 25.21 18.38 8.18
C THR A 458 25.06 17.25 7.14
N LEU A 459 24.66 16.03 7.56
CA LEU A 459 24.30 14.95 6.66
C LEU A 459 23.26 15.59 5.76
N THR A 460 23.67 15.92 4.53
CA THR A 460 22.74 16.50 3.57
C THR A 460 21.57 15.52 3.46
N LEU A 461 20.38 16.04 3.16
CA LEU A 461 19.17 15.21 3.05
C LEU A 461 19.38 13.99 2.13
N ARG A 462 20.34 14.08 1.19
CA ARG A 462 20.82 12.99 0.33
C ARG A 462 21.59 11.89 1.06
N LEU A 463 22.45 12.20 2.02
CA LEU A 463 23.23 11.23 2.80
C LEU A 463 22.36 10.48 3.81
N LEU A 464 21.45 11.18 4.52
CA LEU A 464 20.48 10.54 5.42
C LEU A 464 19.61 9.52 4.68
N TRP A 465 19.20 9.88 3.46
CA TRP A 465 18.48 8.97 2.58
C TRP A 465 19.33 7.74 2.22
N ALA A 466 20.57 7.94 1.78
CA ALA A 466 21.42 6.85 1.31
C ALA A 466 21.63 5.81 2.42
N TRP A 467 21.90 6.25 3.64
CA TRP A 467 22.07 5.37 4.79
C TRP A 467 20.80 4.56 5.13
N VAL A 468 19.65 5.24 5.17
CA VAL A 468 18.38 4.60 5.54
C VAL A 468 17.89 3.62 4.48
N PHE A 469 18.09 3.90 3.19
CA PHE A 469 17.62 3.06 2.10
C PHE A 469 18.63 2.05 1.58
N HIS A 470 19.93 2.20 1.86
CA HIS A 470 20.95 1.25 1.39
C HIS A 470 20.71 -0.15 1.96
N LEU A 471 20.51 -0.27 3.27
CA LEU A 471 20.24 -1.56 3.92
C LEU A 471 18.93 -2.19 3.43
N THR A 472 17.91 -1.37 3.16
CA THR A 472 16.67 -1.84 2.51
C THR A 472 16.93 -2.33 1.10
N GLY A 473 17.79 -1.65 0.33
CA GLY A 473 18.18 -2.07 -1.03
C GLY A 473 18.94 -3.40 -1.04
N GLU A 474 19.89 -3.59 -0.11
CA GLU A 474 20.61 -4.86 0.04
C GLU A 474 19.69 -6.01 0.44
N GLU A 475 18.77 -5.77 1.39
CA GLU A 475 17.80 -6.79 1.80
C GLU A 475 16.78 -7.11 0.69
N SER A 476 16.44 -6.11 -0.12
CA SER A 476 15.65 -6.33 -1.33
C SER A 476 16.41 -7.27 -2.28
N CYS A 477 17.68 -6.98 -2.57
CA CYS A 477 18.50 -7.80 -3.46
C CYS A 477 18.73 -9.23 -2.92
N SER A 478 18.89 -9.41 -1.61
CA SER A 478 19.06 -10.73 -0.99
C SER A 478 17.77 -11.57 -1.02
N GLY A 479 16.61 -10.95 -0.81
CA GLY A 479 15.30 -11.58 -0.99
C GLY A 479 14.98 -11.92 -2.45
N LEU A 480 15.53 -11.14 -3.38
CA LEU A 480 15.43 -11.35 -4.82
C LEU A 480 16.30 -12.46 -5.39
N THR A 481 17.28 -12.96 -4.62
CA THR A 481 18.03 -14.18 -4.98
C THR A 481 17.27 -15.48 -4.70
N LEU A 482 16.23 -15.44 -3.86
CA LEU A 482 15.31 -16.57 -3.57
C LEU A 482 14.05 -16.55 -4.44
N LEU A 483 13.81 -15.44 -5.14
CA LEU A 483 12.86 -15.33 -6.24
C LEU A 483 13.66 -15.56 -7.52
N ASP A 484 13.14 -16.34 -8.47
CA ASP A 484 13.84 -16.58 -9.74
C ASP A 484 14.28 -15.23 -10.36
N ARG A 485 15.57 -15.13 -10.72
CA ARG A 485 16.29 -13.93 -11.18
C ARG A 485 15.61 -13.22 -12.36
N SER A 486 14.60 -13.85 -12.95
CA SER A 486 13.79 -13.37 -14.07
C SER A 486 12.70 -12.36 -13.69
N THR A 487 12.29 -12.25 -12.41
CA THR A 487 10.99 -11.60 -12.07
C THR A 487 11.07 -10.26 -11.34
N PHE A 488 12.18 -9.93 -10.69
CA PHE A 488 12.31 -8.67 -9.96
C PHE A 488 13.77 -8.22 -9.95
N THR A 489 14.11 -7.39 -10.92
CA THR A 489 15.33 -6.57 -10.90
C THR A 489 14.92 -5.11 -10.71
N HIS A 490 14.28 -4.70 -9.60
CA HIS A 490 13.76 -3.30 -9.46
C HIS A 490 14.06 -2.45 -8.18
N ASP A 491 14.41 -1.18 -8.45
CA ASP A 491 15.08 -0.09 -7.68
C ASP A 491 14.20 0.66 -6.73
N TRP A 492 14.85 1.40 -5.84
CA TRP A 492 14.21 2.26 -4.87
C TRP A 492 14.27 3.76 -5.16
N ARG A 493 14.71 4.19 -6.34
CA ARG A 493 14.55 5.61 -6.73
C ARG A 493 13.79 5.90 -8.01
N ASN A 494 13.82 5.01 -9.00
CA ASN A 494 13.17 5.23 -10.30
C ASN A 494 12.99 3.91 -11.13
N GLY A 495 12.89 2.74 -10.49
CA GLY A 495 12.60 1.47 -11.19
C GLY A 495 13.74 0.73 -11.93
N GLN A 496 15.03 1.03 -11.75
CA GLN A 496 16.18 0.11 -12.01
C GLN A 496 16.79 -0.69 -10.81
N ALA A 497 16.42 -1.94 -10.48
CA ALA A 497 17.37 -2.73 -9.65
C ALA A 497 18.20 -3.57 -10.58
N CYS A 498 19.39 -3.83 -10.07
CA CYS A 498 20.35 -4.75 -10.66
C CYS A 498 20.69 -4.42 -12.12
N THR A 499 21.07 -3.17 -12.38
CA THR A 499 22.12 -2.94 -13.38
C THR A 499 23.41 -2.62 -12.64
N GLY A 500 24.48 -3.35 -12.95
CA GLY A 500 25.78 -3.29 -12.28
C GLY A 500 26.45 -1.91 -12.21
N ASN A 501 25.90 -0.89 -12.90
CA ASN A 501 26.45 0.48 -12.92
C ASN A 501 26.04 1.36 -11.72
N PHE A 502 24.87 1.15 -11.09
CA PHE A 502 24.49 1.96 -9.91
C PHE A 502 25.14 1.43 -8.63
N LEU A 503 25.16 0.11 -8.45
CA LEU A 503 25.90 -0.54 -7.38
C LEU A 503 27.40 -0.31 -7.52
N SER A 504 27.98 -0.28 -8.74
CA SER A 504 29.40 0.07 -8.89
C SER A 504 29.69 1.52 -8.52
N HIS A 505 28.82 2.48 -8.87
CA HIS A 505 28.99 3.87 -8.47
C HIS A 505 28.76 4.11 -6.98
N VAL A 506 27.72 3.51 -6.39
CA VAL A 506 27.45 3.62 -4.95
C VAL A 506 28.48 2.84 -4.13
N LEU A 507 28.91 1.65 -4.55
CA LEU A 507 30.01 0.91 -3.89
C LEU A 507 31.37 1.58 -4.10
N SER A 508 31.64 2.20 -5.25
CA SER A 508 32.86 3.00 -5.48
C SER A 508 32.86 4.22 -4.56
N TRP A 509 31.72 4.91 -4.48
CA TRP A 509 31.55 6.10 -3.64
C TRP A 509 31.53 5.77 -2.14
N LEU A 510 30.96 4.62 -1.74
CA LEU A 510 31.01 4.11 -0.36
C LEU A 510 32.39 3.52 -0.02
N LYS A 511 33.14 2.98 -0.98
CA LYS A 511 34.56 2.62 -0.79
C LYS A 511 35.44 3.85 -0.59
N GLU A 512 35.14 4.97 -1.26
CA GLU A 512 35.75 6.27 -0.97
C GLU A 512 35.31 6.77 0.41
N LEU A 513 34.03 6.71 0.76
CA LEU A 513 33.51 7.13 2.07
C LEU A 513 34.08 6.29 3.24
N ALA A 514 34.26 4.98 3.03
CA ALA A 514 34.86 4.07 4.00
C ALA A 514 36.37 4.29 4.15
N ARG A 515 37.06 4.76 3.10
CA ARG A 515 38.47 5.22 3.17
C ARG A 515 38.63 6.57 3.86
N GLU A 516 37.58 7.39 3.93
CA GLU A 516 37.58 8.68 4.64
C GLU A 516 37.10 8.58 6.11
N LEU A 517 36.55 7.42 6.50
CA LEU A 517 35.97 7.16 7.83
C LEU A 517 36.75 6.14 8.67
N LEU A 518 37.56 5.28 8.05
CA LEU A 518 38.68 4.57 8.69
C LEU A 518 39.93 5.45 8.62
#